data_AF-A0ABD3AG95-F1
#
_entry.id   AF-A0ABD3AG95-F1
#
_cell.length_a   1.000
_cell.length_b   1.000
_cell.length_c   1.000
_cell.angle_alpha   90.00
_cell.angle_beta   90.00
_cell.angle_gamma   90.00
#
_symmetry.space_group_name_H-M   'P 1'
#
loop_
_entity.id
_entity.type
_entity.pdbx_description
1 polymer ?
#
loop_
_entity_poly.entity_id
_entity_poly.type
_entity_poly.pdbx_seq_one_letter_code
_entity_poly.pdbx_strand_id
1 'polypeptide(L)'
;MEETFCADMTMTQRSETMNSVLKRYVSYKNDLFEFFNHFQRSLDDRRYAKSRAYFQDSQSTPAMMFPVEILKHVVRVYTYEVFEQFKDQLCKGIDCKFEIVEEIGHQKMYRITPFGKKFHRHITYDSSKDSISCSCKRFES
;
A
#
# COMPACT_ATOMS: atom_id res chain seq x y z
N MET A 1 3.53 -24.00 -5.15
CA MET A 1 4.79 -23.59 -5.81
C MET A 1 4.50 -22.24 -6.42
N GLU A 2 4.97 -21.14 -5.82
CA GLU A 2 4.67 -19.80 -6.35
C GLU A 2 5.62 -19.48 -7.49
N GLU A 3 5.04 -19.25 -8.67
CA GLU A 3 5.77 -18.85 -9.87
C GLU A 3 6.02 -17.35 -9.83
N THR A 4 7.29 -16.96 -9.89
CA THR A 4 7.67 -15.55 -10.06
C THR A 4 7.29 -15.13 -11.48
N PHE A 5 6.23 -14.33 -11.62
CA PHE A 5 5.78 -13.82 -12.92
C PHE A 5 6.87 -12.91 -13.51
N CYS A 6 7.59 -13.41 -14.51
CA CYS A 6 8.66 -12.69 -15.18
C CYS A 6 8.17 -12.27 -16.57
N ALA A 7 7.38 -11.19 -16.61
CA ALA A 7 6.63 -10.72 -17.78
C ALA A 7 7.50 -10.50 -19.04
N ASP A 8 8.80 -10.21 -18.88
CA ASP A 8 9.70 -9.83 -19.98
C ASP A 8 10.97 -10.68 -20.12
N MET A 9 11.12 -11.78 -19.38
CA MET A 9 12.30 -12.64 -19.53
C MET A 9 12.12 -13.69 -20.61
N THR A 10 13.07 -13.74 -21.55
CA THR A 10 13.18 -14.85 -22.51
C THR A 10 13.54 -16.16 -21.81
N MET A 11 13.17 -17.29 -22.42
CA MET A 11 13.45 -18.62 -21.88
C MET A 11 14.94 -18.85 -21.62
N THR A 12 15.80 -18.35 -22.51
CA THR A 12 17.26 -18.44 -22.40
C THR A 12 17.77 -17.67 -21.19
N GLN A 13 17.35 -16.42 -20.99
CA GLN A 13 17.74 -15.62 -19.82
C GLN A 13 17.32 -16.26 -18.51
N ARG A 14 16.15 -16.91 -18.45
CA ARG A 14 15.70 -17.67 -17.28
C ARG A 14 16.65 -18.83 -16.97
N SER A 15 17.03 -19.62 -17.98
CA SER A 15 17.95 -20.75 -17.81
C SER A 15 19.37 -20.30 -17.46
N GLU A 16 19.87 -19.22 -18.04
CA GLU A 16 21.18 -18.63 -17.73
C GLU A 16 21.26 -18.13 -16.29
N THR A 17 20.20 -17.46 -15.83
CA THR A 17 20.10 -16.99 -14.44
C THR A 17 20.05 -18.16 -13.47
N MET A 18 19.28 -19.21 -13.79
CA MET A 18 19.24 -20.40 -12.94
C MET A 18 20.58 -21.13 -12.91
N ASN A 19 21.25 -21.26 -14.07
CA ASN A 19 22.56 -21.87 -14.18
C ASN A 19 23.64 -21.07 -13.44
N SER A 20 23.59 -19.73 -13.47
CA SER A 20 24.55 -18.89 -12.75
C SER A 20 24.43 -19.04 -11.23
N VAL A 21 23.20 -19.17 -10.71
CA VAL A 21 22.95 -19.46 -9.30
C VAL A 21 23.46 -20.85 -8.94
N LEU A 22 23.15 -21.87 -9.74
CA LEU A 22 23.56 -23.25 -9.49
C LEU A 22 25.08 -23.42 -9.48
N LYS A 23 25.80 -22.73 -10.37
CA LYS A 23 27.27 -22.72 -10.40
C LYS A 23 27.93 -22.25 -9.09
N ARG A 24 27.20 -21.57 -8.20
CA ARG A 24 27.69 -21.19 -6.85
C ARG A 24 27.70 -22.37 -5.87
N TYR A 25 26.94 -23.42 -6.17
CA TYR A 25 26.72 -24.57 -5.30
C TYR A 25 27.31 -25.86 -5.87
N VAL A 26 27.44 -25.98 -7.21
CA VAL A 26 27.90 -27.21 -7.87
C VAL A 26 29.13 -26.97 -8.74
N SER A 27 30.06 -27.91 -8.72
CA SER A 27 31.27 -27.94 -9.54
C SER A 27 31.27 -29.16 -10.46
N TYR A 28 31.94 -29.06 -11.62
CA TYR A 28 32.13 -30.19 -12.54
C TYR A 28 32.96 -31.33 -11.93
N LYS A 29 33.63 -31.07 -10.81
CA LYS A 29 34.41 -32.06 -10.05
C LYS A 29 33.58 -32.86 -9.04
N ASN A 30 32.35 -32.43 -8.79
CA ASN A 30 31.48 -33.11 -7.83
C ASN A 30 30.98 -34.42 -8.45
N ASP A 31 30.93 -35.48 -7.65
CA ASP A 31 30.22 -36.68 -8.08
C ASP A 31 28.70 -36.43 -8.08
N LEU A 32 27.94 -37.38 -8.62
CA LEU A 32 26.50 -37.24 -8.76
C LEU A 32 25.80 -37.10 -7.40
N PHE A 33 26.31 -37.75 -6.36
CA PHE A 33 25.74 -37.72 -5.01
C PHE A 33 26.01 -36.36 -4.34
N GLU A 34 27.23 -35.85 -4.45
CA GLU A 34 27.62 -34.52 -4.01
C GLU A 34 26.80 -33.44 -4.73
N PHE A 35 26.57 -33.58 -6.03
CA PHE A 35 25.70 -32.70 -6.79
C PHE A 35 24.29 -32.63 -6.21
N PHE A 36 23.66 -33.77 -5.92
CA PHE A 36 22.31 -33.80 -5.34
C PHE A 36 22.25 -33.12 -3.96
N ASN A 37 23.26 -33.37 -3.11
CA ASN A 37 23.33 -32.73 -1.79
C ASN A 37 23.47 -31.21 -1.89
N HIS A 38 24.35 -30.72 -2.77
CA HIS A 38 24.53 -29.28 -3.00
C HIS A 38 23.31 -28.63 -3.64
N PHE A 39 22.66 -29.32 -4.57
CA PHE A 39 21.42 -28.86 -5.18
C PHE A 39 20.31 -28.72 -4.15
N GLN A 40 20.13 -29.74 -3.29
CA GLN A 40 19.12 -29.72 -2.23
C GLN A 40 19.37 -28.56 -1.25
N ARG A 41 20.63 -28.34 -0.84
CA ARG A 41 21.01 -27.20 0.00
C ARG A 41 20.66 -25.86 -0.64
N SER A 42 20.86 -25.71 -1.96
CA SER A 42 20.51 -24.48 -2.67
C SER A 42 18.99 -24.19 -2.65
N LEU A 43 18.17 -25.25 -2.70
CA LEU A 43 16.71 -25.13 -2.59
C LEU A 43 16.30 -24.69 -1.19
N ASP A 44 16.93 -25.25 -0.16
CA ASP A 44 16.61 -24.95 1.23
C ASP A 44 17.06 -23.53 1.62
N ASP A 45 18.23 -23.07 1.16
CA ASP A 45 18.68 -21.68 1.29
C ASP A 45 17.66 -20.70 0.66
N ARG A 46 17.15 -21.03 -0.54
CA ARG A 46 16.15 -20.20 -1.23
C ARG A 46 14.82 -20.16 -0.48
N ARG A 47 14.36 -21.30 0.04
CA ARG A 47 13.14 -21.39 0.87
C ARG A 47 13.30 -20.55 2.14
N TYR A 48 14.45 -20.66 2.81
CA TYR A 48 14.76 -19.91 4.01
C TYR A 48 14.82 -18.39 3.74
N ALA A 49 15.48 -17.97 2.66
CA ALA A 49 15.53 -16.56 2.26
C ALA A 49 14.12 -15.99 2.04
N LYS A 50 13.25 -16.74 1.37
CA LYS A 50 11.84 -16.35 1.17
C LYS A 50 11.07 -16.27 2.49
N SER A 51 11.22 -17.25 3.37
CA SER A 51 10.56 -17.25 4.68
C SER A 51 10.99 -16.05 5.52
N ARG A 52 12.27 -15.67 5.49
CA ARG A 52 12.77 -14.47 6.17
C ARG A 52 12.19 -13.20 5.58
N ALA A 53 12.13 -13.08 4.25
CA ALA A 53 11.55 -11.91 3.60
C ALA A 53 10.07 -11.76 3.97
N TYR A 54 9.29 -12.85 3.89
CA TYR A 54 7.88 -12.84 4.31
C TYR A 54 7.73 -12.46 5.79
N PHE A 55 8.58 -13.00 6.67
CA PHE A 55 8.56 -12.65 8.09
C PHE A 55 8.90 -11.17 8.31
N GLN A 56 9.93 -10.65 7.64
CA GLN A 56 10.30 -9.24 7.70
C GLN A 56 9.18 -8.34 7.17
N ASP A 57 8.57 -8.67 6.04
CA ASP A 57 7.42 -7.94 5.49
C ASP A 57 6.23 -7.98 6.46
N SER A 58 5.93 -9.13 7.06
CA SER A 58 4.86 -9.26 8.05
C SER A 58 5.11 -8.47 9.34
N GLN A 59 6.37 -8.19 9.66
CA GLN A 59 6.81 -7.47 10.86
C GLN A 59 7.05 -5.97 10.61
N SER A 60 7.20 -5.56 9.35
CA SER A 60 7.52 -4.18 8.97
C SER A 60 6.26 -3.40 8.63
N THR A 61 5.76 -2.70 9.64
CA THR A 61 4.65 -1.74 9.59
C THR A 61 3.27 -2.39 9.43
N PRO A 62 2.35 -2.20 10.38
CA PRO A 62 0.98 -2.65 10.22
C PRO A 62 0.39 -2.05 8.94
N ALA A 63 -0.28 -2.86 8.12
CA ALA A 63 -1.14 -2.34 7.07
C ALA A 63 -2.07 -1.30 7.71
N MET A 64 -1.95 -0.05 7.29
CA MET A 64 -2.79 1.05 7.77
C MET A 64 -4.23 0.61 7.53
N MET A 65 -5.01 0.44 8.60
CA MET A 65 -6.42 0.06 8.50
C MET A 65 -7.15 1.20 7.80
N PHE A 66 -7.31 1.06 6.48
CA PHE A 66 -8.15 1.93 5.70
C PHE A 66 -9.54 1.91 6.33
N PRO A 67 -10.26 3.03 6.46
CA PRO A 67 -11.58 3.00 7.06
C PRO A 67 -12.54 2.26 6.12
N VAL A 68 -12.71 0.96 6.35
CA VAL A 68 -13.45 0.07 5.45
C VAL A 68 -14.96 0.39 5.48
N GLU A 69 -15.50 0.79 6.63
CA GLU A 69 -16.93 1.06 6.77
C GLU A 69 -17.39 2.26 5.92
N ILE A 70 -16.60 3.34 5.86
CA ILE A 70 -16.96 4.48 4.99
C ILE A 70 -16.90 4.07 3.51
N LEU A 71 -15.92 3.25 3.10
CA LEU A 71 -15.84 2.75 1.72
C LEU A 71 -17.03 1.85 1.37
N LYS A 72 -17.45 0.95 2.27
CA LYS A 72 -18.63 0.09 2.06
C LYS A 72 -19.90 0.89 1.81
N HIS A 73 -20.06 2.01 2.52
CA HIS A 73 -21.18 2.91 2.30
C HIS A 73 -21.07 3.58 0.92
N VAL A 74 -19.91 4.17 0.62
CA VAL A 74 -19.70 4.97 -0.59
C VAL A 74 -19.86 4.16 -1.89
N VAL A 75 -19.43 2.89 -1.91
CA VAL A 75 -19.64 2.00 -3.08
C VAL A 75 -21.12 1.86 -3.45
N ARG A 76 -22.04 2.00 -2.49
CA ARG A 76 -23.49 1.91 -2.73
C ARG A 76 -24.11 3.21 -3.23
N VAL A 77 -23.45 4.35 -3.00
CA VAL A 77 -23.98 5.69 -3.26
C VAL A 77 -23.38 6.30 -4.52
N TYR A 78 -22.11 6.02 -4.80
CA TYR A 78 -21.37 6.65 -5.90
C TYR A 78 -21.09 5.69 -7.05
N THR A 79 -20.92 6.27 -8.24
CA THR A 79 -20.38 5.56 -9.41
C THR A 79 -18.93 5.16 -9.14
N TYR A 80 -18.43 4.16 -9.89
CA TYR A 80 -17.06 3.69 -9.78
C TYR A 80 -16.01 4.82 -9.92
N GLU A 81 -16.20 5.72 -10.88
CA GLU A 81 -15.28 6.84 -11.11
C GLU A 81 -15.20 7.79 -9.91
N VAL A 82 -16.34 8.11 -9.30
CA VAL A 82 -16.40 8.98 -8.11
C VAL A 82 -15.86 8.24 -6.88
N PHE A 83 -16.10 6.93 -6.77
CA PHE A 83 -15.53 6.11 -5.70
C PHE A 83 -14.00 6.08 -5.72
N GLU A 84 -13.38 5.94 -6.90
CA GLU A 84 -11.91 5.99 -7.02
C GLU A 84 -11.34 7.36 -6.62
N GLN A 85 -12.00 8.45 -7.01
CA GLN A 85 -11.63 9.79 -6.55
C GLN A 85 -11.80 9.94 -5.04
N PHE A 86 -12.88 9.41 -4.47
CA PHE A 86 -13.13 9.41 -3.04
C PHE A 86 -12.03 8.69 -2.26
N LYS A 87 -11.59 7.51 -2.73
CA LYS A 87 -10.47 6.78 -2.11
C LYS A 87 -9.20 7.63 -2.05
N ASP A 88 -8.82 8.27 -3.16
CA ASP A 88 -7.65 9.15 -3.20
C ASP A 88 -7.78 10.34 -2.23
N GLN A 89 -8.96 10.96 -2.15
CA GLN A 89 -9.19 12.06 -1.21
C GLN A 89 -9.20 11.59 0.25
N LEU A 90 -9.74 10.41 0.53
CA LEU A 90 -9.77 9.81 1.86
C LEU A 90 -8.35 9.50 2.35
N CYS A 91 -7.50 8.91 1.50
CA CYS A 91 -6.06 8.74 1.79
C CYS A 91 -5.41 10.07 2.20
N LYS A 92 -5.64 11.12 1.41
CA LYS A 92 -5.09 12.46 1.67
C LYS A 92 -5.64 13.07 2.95
N GLY A 93 -6.91 12.80 3.27
CA GLY A 93 -7.58 13.28 4.47
C GLY A 93 -7.07 12.64 5.77
N ILE A 94 -6.68 11.36 5.74
CA ILE A 94 -6.14 10.65 6.91
C ILE A 94 -4.85 11.32 7.41
N ASP A 95 -4.04 11.84 6.50
CA ASP A 95 -2.78 12.52 6.81
C ASP A 95 -2.96 14.04 7.03
N CYS A 96 -4.18 14.51 7.28
CA CYS A 96 -4.43 15.91 7.60
C CYS A 96 -4.54 16.15 9.10
N LYS A 97 -3.98 17.26 9.58
CA LYS A 97 -4.22 17.79 10.92
C LYS A 97 -5.54 18.55 10.93
N PHE A 98 -6.44 18.20 11.86
CA PHE A 98 -7.71 18.89 12.09
C PHE A 98 -7.65 19.69 13.40
N GLU A 99 -7.97 20.97 13.32
CA GLU A 99 -8.01 21.87 14.47
C GLU A 99 -9.32 22.65 14.45
N ILE A 100 -10.01 22.74 15.59
CA ILE A 100 -11.16 23.65 15.73
C ILE A 100 -10.59 25.04 15.98
N VAL A 101 -10.96 26.00 15.13
CA VAL A 101 -10.52 27.40 15.24
C VAL A 101 -11.58 28.27 15.88
N GLU A 102 -12.85 27.97 15.63
CA GLU A 102 -13.96 28.77 16.08
C GLU A 102 -15.21 27.89 16.27
N GLU A 103 -15.96 28.19 17.33
CA GLU A 103 -17.26 27.57 17.62
C GLU A 103 -18.22 28.67 18.06
N ILE A 104 -19.18 29.00 17.20
CA ILE A 104 -20.19 30.04 17.45
C ILE A 104 -21.57 29.39 17.31
N GLY A 105 -22.22 29.15 18.45
CA GLY A 105 -23.56 28.55 18.50
C GLY A 105 -23.61 27.22 17.76
N HIS A 106 -24.33 27.18 16.63
CA HIS A 106 -24.50 25.98 15.81
C HIS A 106 -23.39 25.76 14.78
N GLN A 107 -22.46 26.71 14.63
CA GLN A 107 -21.40 26.67 13.62
C GLN A 107 -20.05 26.33 14.24
N LYS A 108 -19.34 25.40 13.61
CA LYS A 108 -17.97 25.00 13.95
C LYS A 108 -17.07 25.19 12.74
N MET A 109 -15.98 25.94 12.91
CA MET A 109 -14.97 26.11 11.88
C MET A 109 -13.72 25.30 12.19
N TYR A 110 -13.34 24.45 11.24
CA TYR A 110 -12.17 23.58 11.29
C TYR A 110 -11.09 24.13 10.36
N ARG A 111 -9.84 24.19 10.85
CA ARG A 111 -8.64 24.36 10.04
C ARG A 111 -8.03 23.00 9.75
N ILE A 112 -7.85 22.72 8.47
CA ILE A 112 -7.28 21.47 7.97
C ILE A 112 -5.94 21.77 7.34
N THR A 113 -4.89 21.14 7.87
CA THR A 113 -3.52 21.29 7.36
C THR A 113 -3.02 19.94 6.86
N PRO A 114 -2.81 19.76 5.55
CA PRO A 114 -2.21 18.52 5.03
C PRO A 114 -0.79 18.33 5.55
N PHE A 115 -0.41 17.08 5.85
CA PHE A 115 0.93 16.77 6.32
C PHE A 115 2.02 17.31 5.37
N GLY A 116 3.05 17.91 5.96
CA GLY A 116 4.18 18.49 5.23
C GLY A 116 3.85 19.72 4.38
N LYS A 117 2.63 20.28 4.45
CA LYS A 117 2.24 21.50 3.74
C LYS A 117 2.13 22.70 4.67
N LYS A 118 2.44 23.88 4.14
CA LYS A 118 2.30 25.18 4.86
C LYS A 118 0.95 25.85 4.65
N PHE A 119 0.18 25.42 3.65
CA PHE A 119 -1.16 25.93 3.41
C PHE A 119 -2.19 25.17 4.23
N HIS A 120 -3.30 25.83 4.54
CA HIS A 120 -4.43 25.25 5.25
C HIS A 120 -5.73 25.55 4.51
N ARG A 121 -6.78 24.79 4.83
CA ARG A 121 -8.16 25.02 4.38
C ARG A 121 -9.08 25.21 5.56
N HIS A 122 -10.18 25.90 5.33
CA HIS A 122 -11.24 26.06 6.31
C HIS A 122 -12.46 25.25 5.88
N ILE A 123 -13.00 24.48 6.82
CA ILE A 123 -14.30 23.82 6.70
C ILE A 123 -15.21 24.36 7.77
N THR A 124 -16.40 24.80 7.38
CA THR A 124 -17.44 25.23 8.33
C THR A 124 -18.56 24.22 8.32
N TYR A 125 -18.88 23.68 9.49
CA TYR A 125 -20.04 22.84 9.70
C TYR A 125 -21.12 23.64 10.44
N ASP A 126 -22.32 23.66 9.90
CA ASP A 126 -23.50 24.25 10.53
C ASP A 126 -24.48 23.14 10.91
N SER A 127 -24.54 22.84 12.20
CA SER A 127 -25.40 21.80 12.77
C SER A 127 -26.90 22.10 12.65
N SER A 128 -27.29 23.38 12.47
CA SER A 128 -28.70 23.75 12.33
C SER A 128 -29.27 23.41 10.95
N LYS A 129 -28.40 23.41 9.93
CA LYS A 129 -28.74 23.13 8.53
C LYS A 129 -28.23 21.76 8.07
N ASP A 130 -27.52 21.06 8.94
CA ASP A 130 -26.71 19.89 8.62
C ASP A 130 -25.88 20.07 7.34
N SER A 131 -25.21 21.23 7.24
CA SER A 131 -24.51 21.66 6.04
C SER A 131 -23.02 21.84 6.27
N ILE A 132 -22.21 21.46 5.29
CA ILE A 132 -20.74 21.60 5.31
C ILE A 132 -20.34 22.50 4.15
N SER A 133 -19.50 23.51 4.42
CA SER A 133 -18.86 24.34 3.41
C SER A 133 -17.33 24.22 3.50
N CYS A 134 -16.65 24.25 2.36
CA CYS A 134 -15.20 24.23 2.24
C CYS A 134 -14.74 25.49 1.52
N SER A 135 -13.65 26.11 1.99
CA SER A 135 -13.00 27.21 1.27
C SER A 135 -12.59 26.87 -0.17
N CYS A 136 -12.55 25.57 -0.51
CA CYS A 136 -12.23 25.03 -1.82
C CYS A 136 -13.43 24.88 -2.77
N LYS A 137 -14.68 24.96 -2.28
CA LYS A 137 -15.94 24.81 -3.04
C LYS A 137 -16.09 23.56 -3.92
N ARG A 138 -15.27 22.52 -3.71
CA ARG A 138 -15.21 21.35 -4.60
C ARG A 138 -16.39 20.39 -4.47
N PHE A 139 -17.06 20.38 -3.32
CA PHE A 139 -18.18 19.49 -3.01
C PHE A 139 -19.43 20.27 -2.57
N GLU A 140 -19.43 21.59 -2.73
CA GLU A 140 -20.61 22.42 -2.50
C GLU A 140 -21.52 22.28 -3.72
N SER A 141 -22.79 21.94 -3.50
CA SER A 141 -23.85 22.02 -4.52
C SER A 141 -24.47 23.41 -4.51
#